data_AF-A0A4Q3SLC2-F1
#
_entry.id   AF-A0A4Q3SLC2-F1
#
_cell.length_a   1.000
_cell.length_b   1.000
_cell.length_c   1.000
_cell.angle_alpha   90.00
_cell.angle_beta   90.00
_cell.angle_gamma   90.00
#
_symmetry.space_group_name_H-M   'P 1'
#
loop_
_entity.id
_entity.type
_entity.pdbx_description
1 polymer ?
#
loop_
_entity_poly.entity_id
_entity_poly.type
_entity_poly.pdbx_seq_one_letter_code
_entity_poly.pdbx_strand_id
1 'polypeptide(L)'
;MQHRMSVGELLDANGALVERGWATEEVRRYDRAVLKSPDPRIKEWDYYCVLTDEFGIALTVADNGHMGFLGASWMDFRERTFVNGGVGTPAPHGAMALPSSADVGDIVQVHPKMQIAFRHEAGGRRLTIDAPGFDKGRGLSGELWLAQPPMDRMVIATPFAEVPEAFYYNQKINCLAASGHIDYAGRRYEFTPERAFGVLDWGRGVWTFDNTWYWGS
;
A
#
# COMPACT_ATOMS: atom_id res chain seq x y z
N MET A 1 4.33 -21.59 16.38
CA MET A 1 5.63 -21.04 16.81
C MET A 1 6.06 -20.03 15.76
N GLN A 2 6.42 -18.80 16.15
CA GLN A 2 6.87 -17.78 15.20
C GLN A 2 8.24 -18.18 14.63
N HIS A 3 8.40 -18.08 13.31
CA HIS A 3 9.58 -18.52 12.58
C HIS A 3 10.11 -17.38 11.72
N ARG A 4 11.41 -17.12 11.78
CA ARG A 4 12.05 -16.12 10.92
C ARG A 4 12.30 -16.74 9.55
N MET A 5 11.83 -16.07 8.50
CA MET A 5 11.87 -16.64 7.18
C MET A 5 13.25 -16.63 6.52
N SER A 6 13.54 -17.68 5.73
CA SER A 6 14.74 -17.76 4.87
C SER A 6 14.54 -17.06 3.51
N VAL A 7 15.63 -16.80 2.80
CA VAL A 7 15.59 -16.17 1.46
C VAL A 7 15.16 -17.19 0.40
N GLY A 8 14.23 -16.83 -0.49
CA GLY A 8 13.87 -17.65 -1.63
C GLY A 8 12.53 -17.26 -2.28
N GLU A 9 11.96 -18.16 -3.08
CA GLU A 9 10.60 -17.99 -3.60
C GLU A 9 9.58 -17.92 -2.47
N LEU A 10 8.53 -17.14 -2.69
CA LEU A 10 7.37 -17.15 -1.80
C LEU A 10 6.58 -18.46 -1.93
N LEU A 11 6.44 -18.97 -3.17
CA LEU A 11 5.55 -20.09 -3.49
C LEU A 11 6.29 -21.29 -4.08
N ASP A 12 5.78 -22.48 -3.78
CA ASP A 12 6.19 -23.72 -4.41
C ASP A 12 5.53 -23.93 -5.78
N ALA A 13 5.83 -25.05 -6.44
CA ALA A 13 5.25 -25.38 -7.75
C ALA A 13 3.71 -25.58 -7.72
N ASN A 14 3.13 -25.82 -6.55
CA ASN A 14 1.69 -25.99 -6.36
C ASN A 14 0.98 -24.67 -6.03
N GLY A 15 1.73 -23.57 -5.82
CA GLY A 15 1.18 -22.27 -5.43
C GLY A 15 0.96 -22.10 -3.92
N ALA A 16 1.50 -23.00 -3.09
CA ALA A 16 1.48 -22.88 -1.64
C ALA A 16 2.72 -22.14 -1.12
N LEU A 17 2.61 -21.51 0.06
CA LEU A 17 3.76 -20.86 0.71
C LEU A 17 4.88 -21.88 0.97
N VAL A 18 6.09 -21.61 0.49
CA VAL A 18 7.29 -22.41 0.82
C VAL A 18 7.54 -22.36 2.32
N GLU A 19 7.36 -21.19 2.90
CA GLU A 19 7.59 -20.95 4.32
C GLU A 19 6.65 -19.85 4.82
N ARG A 20 6.09 -20.05 6.01
CA ARG A 20 5.27 -19.08 6.73
C ARG A 20 6.06 -18.54 7.92
N GLY A 21 5.89 -17.27 8.21
CA GLY A 21 6.66 -16.65 9.28
C GLY A 21 6.79 -15.15 9.12
N TRP A 22 7.85 -14.62 9.72
CA TRP A 22 8.17 -13.19 9.71
C TRP A 22 9.61 -12.93 9.25
N ALA A 23 9.93 -11.73 8.80
CA ALA A 23 11.31 -11.28 8.58
C ALA A 23 11.43 -9.76 8.80
N THR A 24 12.66 -9.26 8.92
CA THR A 24 12.95 -7.81 9.07
C THR A 24 13.29 -7.11 7.75
N GLU A 25 13.31 -7.87 6.66
CA GLU A 25 13.65 -7.44 5.30
C GLU A 25 12.92 -8.35 4.30
N GLU A 26 12.84 -7.93 3.04
CA GLU A 26 12.17 -8.71 2.00
C GLU A 26 13.01 -9.96 1.65
N VAL A 27 12.60 -11.12 2.17
CA VAL A 27 13.28 -12.41 1.95
C VAL A 27 12.53 -13.37 1.03
N ARG A 28 11.24 -13.11 0.76
CA ARG A 28 10.42 -13.94 -0.13
C ARG A 28 10.10 -13.20 -1.43
N ARG A 29 10.46 -13.79 -2.57
CA ARG A 29 10.13 -13.27 -3.89
C ARG A 29 8.70 -13.61 -4.26
N TYR A 30 7.86 -12.59 -4.35
CA TYR A 30 6.53 -12.70 -4.94
C TYR A 30 6.63 -12.59 -6.47
N ASP A 31 5.79 -13.34 -7.18
CA ASP A 31 5.59 -13.22 -8.61
C ASP A 31 4.12 -13.51 -8.92
N ARG A 32 3.42 -12.54 -9.50
CA ARG A 32 2.01 -12.69 -9.86
C ARG A 32 1.80 -13.79 -10.90
N ALA A 33 2.76 -14.01 -11.80
CA ALA A 33 2.62 -14.95 -12.92
C ALA A 33 2.58 -16.43 -12.48
N VAL A 34 3.08 -16.75 -11.28
CA VAL A 34 3.10 -18.13 -10.77
C VAL A 34 1.86 -18.48 -9.93
N LEU A 35 0.96 -17.51 -9.67
CA LEU A 35 -0.23 -17.73 -8.86
C LEU A 35 -1.19 -18.74 -9.49
N LYS A 36 -1.63 -19.72 -8.70
CA LYS A 36 -2.57 -20.78 -9.11
C LYS A 36 -4.01 -20.45 -8.67
N SER A 37 -4.42 -19.20 -8.87
CA SER A 37 -5.70 -18.68 -8.39
C SER A 37 -6.41 -17.88 -9.47
N PRO A 38 -7.76 -17.93 -9.56
CA PRO A 38 -8.47 -17.01 -10.44
C PRO A 38 -8.27 -15.56 -9.98
N ASP A 39 -8.21 -14.64 -10.95
CA ASP A 39 -7.90 -13.22 -10.71
C ASP A 39 -8.75 -12.52 -9.63
N PRO A 40 -10.06 -12.78 -9.47
CA PRO A 40 -10.87 -12.10 -8.45
C PRO A 40 -10.43 -12.35 -7.01
N ARG A 41 -9.65 -13.42 -6.75
CA ARG A 41 -9.08 -13.71 -5.43
C ARG A 41 -7.70 -13.08 -5.23
N ILE A 42 -7.03 -12.67 -6.31
CA ILE A 42 -5.73 -12.03 -6.23
C ILE A 42 -5.97 -10.59 -5.80
N LYS A 43 -5.34 -10.18 -4.70
CA LYS A 43 -5.38 -8.81 -4.20
C LYS A 43 -3.95 -8.29 -4.02
N GLU A 44 -3.71 -7.13 -4.58
CA GLU A 44 -2.44 -6.42 -4.52
C GLU A 44 -2.73 -4.97 -4.15
N TRP A 45 -2.02 -4.41 -3.17
CA TRP A 45 -2.14 -2.99 -2.85
C TRP A 45 -0.85 -2.41 -2.27
N ASP A 46 -0.69 -1.12 -2.51
CA ASP A 46 0.22 -0.26 -1.79
C ASP A 46 -0.61 0.83 -1.11
N TYR A 47 -0.49 0.90 0.20
CA TYR A 47 -1.16 1.87 1.05
C TYR A 47 -0.10 2.68 1.79
N TYR A 48 -0.14 4.00 1.64
CA TYR A 48 0.65 4.92 2.43
C TYR A 48 -0.26 5.68 3.39
N CYS A 49 0.16 5.84 4.63
CA CYS A 49 -0.48 6.75 5.58
C CYS A 49 0.57 7.64 6.21
N VAL A 50 0.42 8.95 6.08
CA VAL A 50 1.34 9.96 6.62
C VAL A 50 0.59 10.79 7.63
N LEU A 51 1.06 10.76 8.87
CA LEU A 51 0.38 11.35 10.02
C LEU A 51 1.26 12.42 10.68
N THR A 52 0.61 13.46 11.17
CA THR A 52 1.14 14.42 12.13
C THR A 52 0.34 14.34 13.44
N ASP A 53 0.62 15.23 14.39
CA ASP A 53 -0.20 15.43 15.59
C ASP A 53 -1.54 16.14 15.31
N GLU A 54 -1.73 16.72 14.13
CA GLU A 54 -2.87 17.59 13.81
C GLU A 54 -3.73 17.10 12.65
N PHE A 55 -3.12 16.43 11.67
CA PHE A 55 -3.80 15.96 10.46
C PHE A 55 -3.04 14.78 9.86
N GLY A 56 -3.64 14.16 8.86
CA GLY A 56 -2.98 13.10 8.11
C GLY A 56 -3.59 12.89 6.73
N ILE A 57 -2.85 12.17 5.90
CA ILE A 57 -3.31 11.72 4.61
C ILE A 57 -3.00 10.24 4.43
N ALA A 58 -3.95 9.48 3.90
CA ALA A 58 -3.69 8.14 3.40
C ALA A 58 -3.96 8.06 1.90
N LEU A 59 -3.10 7.34 1.18
CA LEU A 59 -3.19 7.11 -0.27
C LEU A 59 -3.18 5.61 -0.52
N THR A 60 -4.09 5.13 -1.35
CA THR A 60 -4.21 3.70 -1.68
C THR A 60 -4.20 3.51 -3.18
N VAL A 61 -3.40 2.55 -3.65
CA VAL A 61 -3.52 1.96 -4.97
C VAL A 61 -3.73 0.47 -4.78
N ALA A 62 -4.83 -0.08 -5.27
CA ALA A 62 -5.15 -1.50 -5.10
C ALA A 62 -5.74 -2.12 -6.36
N ASP A 63 -5.22 -3.28 -6.74
CA ASP A 63 -5.81 -4.20 -7.71
C ASP A 63 -6.40 -5.39 -6.95
N ASN A 64 -7.73 -5.43 -6.84
CA ASN A 64 -8.44 -6.54 -6.17
C ASN A 64 -8.95 -7.59 -7.16
N GLY A 65 -8.42 -7.62 -8.38
CA GLY A 65 -8.85 -8.48 -9.47
C GLY A 65 -10.17 -8.04 -10.10
N HIS A 66 -11.25 -8.06 -9.32
CA HIS A 66 -12.59 -7.64 -9.74
C HIS A 66 -12.80 -6.11 -9.68
N MET A 67 -11.97 -5.40 -8.93
CA MET A 67 -12.04 -3.94 -8.80
C MET A 67 -10.65 -3.36 -8.52
N GLY A 68 -10.23 -2.43 -9.38
CA GLY A 68 -9.12 -1.53 -9.14
C GLY A 68 -9.59 -0.34 -8.32
N PHE A 69 -8.74 0.20 -7.44
CA PHE A 69 -9.11 1.29 -6.57
C PHE A 69 -7.95 2.27 -6.40
N LEU A 70 -8.22 3.55 -6.64
CA LEU A 70 -7.40 4.67 -6.21
C LEU A 70 -8.15 5.37 -5.09
N GLY A 71 -7.51 5.51 -3.93
CA GLY A 71 -8.13 6.05 -2.74
C GLY A 71 -7.29 7.14 -2.09
N ALA A 72 -7.97 8.13 -1.52
CA ALA A 72 -7.40 9.11 -0.64
C ALA A 72 -8.28 9.29 0.60
N SER A 73 -7.65 9.45 1.76
CA SER A 73 -8.29 9.81 3.02
C SER A 73 -7.59 11.03 3.58
N TRP A 74 -8.33 12.10 3.80
CA TRP A 74 -7.85 13.25 4.57
C TRP A 74 -8.38 13.15 6.00
N MET A 75 -7.51 13.36 6.98
CA MET A 75 -7.82 13.26 8.40
C MET A 75 -7.49 14.57 9.10
N ASP A 76 -8.44 15.13 9.85
CA ASP A 76 -8.25 16.29 10.71
C ASP A 76 -8.42 15.84 12.16
N PHE A 77 -7.31 15.80 12.91
CA PHE A 77 -7.31 15.33 14.29
C PHE A 77 -7.72 16.41 15.28
N ARG A 78 -7.60 17.68 14.92
CA ARG A 78 -8.08 18.80 15.73
C ARG A 78 -9.60 18.79 15.78
N GLU A 79 -10.22 18.67 14.61
CA GLU A 79 -11.69 18.62 14.46
C GLU A 79 -12.26 17.21 14.63
N ARG A 80 -11.40 16.18 14.69
CA ARG A 80 -11.77 14.76 14.77
C ARG A 80 -12.67 14.32 13.63
N THR A 81 -12.35 14.76 12.42
CA THR A 81 -13.08 14.42 11.21
C THR A 81 -12.16 13.75 10.18
N PHE A 82 -12.78 13.07 9.23
CA PHE A 82 -12.08 12.54 8.07
C PHE A 82 -12.97 12.63 6.84
N VAL A 83 -12.34 12.70 5.68
CA VAL A 83 -13.00 12.61 4.38
C VAL A 83 -12.32 11.53 3.57
N ASN A 84 -13.09 10.57 3.07
CA ASN A 84 -12.61 9.55 2.16
C ASN A 84 -13.13 9.84 0.75
N GLY A 85 -12.30 9.60 -0.25
CA GLY A 85 -12.64 9.71 -1.65
C GLY A 85 -11.83 8.72 -2.46
N GLY A 86 -12.40 8.25 -3.56
CA GLY A 86 -11.70 7.32 -4.42
C GLY A 86 -12.44 7.07 -5.71
N VAL A 87 -11.75 6.38 -6.61
CA VAL A 87 -12.29 5.95 -7.90
C VAL A 87 -12.01 4.48 -8.11
N GLY A 88 -13.00 3.80 -8.67
CA GLY A 88 -12.90 2.39 -9.02
C GLY A 88 -12.68 2.21 -10.52
N THR A 89 -11.85 1.23 -10.87
CA THR A 89 -11.76 0.69 -12.24
C THR A 89 -12.34 -0.73 -12.22
N PRO A 90 -13.31 -1.07 -13.06
CA PRO A 90 -13.89 -2.41 -13.05
C PRO A 90 -12.88 -3.44 -13.57
N ALA A 91 -12.78 -4.58 -12.89
CA ALA A 91 -12.13 -5.79 -13.40
C ALA A 91 -10.70 -5.58 -13.97
N PRO A 92 -9.75 -4.96 -13.21
CA PRO A 92 -8.41 -4.74 -13.71
C PRO A 92 -7.61 -6.04 -13.91
N HIS A 93 -7.89 -7.10 -13.14
CA HIS A 93 -7.24 -8.40 -13.28
C HIS A 93 -5.68 -8.34 -13.37
N GLY A 94 -5.05 -7.48 -12.56
CA GLY A 94 -3.60 -7.26 -12.58
C GLY A 94 -3.11 -6.16 -13.52
N ALA A 95 -3.99 -5.56 -14.33
CA ALA A 95 -3.62 -4.50 -15.27
C ALA A 95 -3.12 -3.21 -14.60
N MET A 96 -3.34 -3.03 -13.29
CA MET A 96 -2.72 -1.92 -12.54
C MET A 96 -1.22 -2.14 -12.31
N ALA A 97 -0.68 -3.32 -12.61
CA ALA A 97 0.74 -3.63 -12.65
C ALA A 97 1.50 -3.26 -11.37
N LEU A 98 0.94 -3.62 -10.20
CA LEU A 98 1.59 -3.34 -8.93
C LEU A 98 2.93 -4.11 -8.83
N PRO A 99 4.01 -3.49 -8.35
CA PRO A 99 5.32 -4.11 -8.28
C PRO A 99 5.33 -5.35 -7.39
N SER A 100 6.19 -6.30 -7.72
CA SER A 100 6.33 -7.55 -6.96
C SER A 100 7.20 -7.43 -5.70
N SER A 101 7.81 -6.28 -5.47
CA SER A 101 8.63 -5.96 -4.29
C SER A 101 8.22 -4.61 -3.71
N ALA A 102 8.49 -4.40 -2.42
CA ALA A 102 8.31 -3.09 -1.78
C ALA A 102 9.49 -2.13 -2.04
N ASP A 103 10.61 -2.65 -2.54
CA ASP A 103 11.87 -1.91 -2.72
C ASP A 103 12.10 -1.38 -4.12
N VAL A 104 11.39 -1.91 -5.11
CA VAL A 104 11.55 -1.52 -6.52
C VAL A 104 10.21 -1.47 -7.25
N GLY A 105 10.18 -0.64 -8.29
CA GLY A 105 9.05 -0.49 -9.20
C GLY A 105 8.15 0.68 -8.80
N ASP A 106 7.98 1.61 -9.73
CA ASP A 106 7.08 2.74 -9.53
C ASP A 106 5.63 2.32 -9.77
N ILE A 107 4.72 2.95 -9.04
CA ILE A 107 3.29 2.92 -9.31
C ILE A 107 2.89 4.28 -9.87
N VAL A 108 2.30 4.32 -11.05
CA VAL A 108 1.72 5.53 -11.64
C VAL A 108 0.34 5.18 -12.18
N GLN A 109 -0.71 5.66 -11.51
CA GLN A 109 -2.09 5.40 -11.89
C GLN A 109 -2.77 6.70 -12.28
N VAL A 110 -3.34 6.71 -13.49
CA VAL A 110 -4.01 7.87 -14.07
C VAL A 110 -5.46 7.51 -14.37
N HIS A 111 -6.37 8.15 -13.64
CA HIS A 111 -7.81 8.11 -13.91
C HIS A 111 -8.31 9.55 -14.13
N PRO A 112 -9.32 9.80 -14.99
CA PRO A 112 -9.79 11.17 -15.30
C PRO A 112 -10.18 12.04 -14.09
N LYS A 113 -10.44 11.44 -12.93
CA LYS A 113 -10.83 12.14 -11.69
C LYS A 113 -9.76 12.11 -10.59
N MET A 114 -8.73 11.27 -10.73
CA MET A 114 -7.73 11.06 -9.68
C MET A 114 -6.45 10.46 -10.28
N GLN A 115 -5.31 11.02 -9.93
CA GLN A 115 -3.99 10.51 -10.29
C GLN A 115 -3.19 10.27 -9.01
N ILE A 116 -2.61 9.09 -8.87
CA ILE A 116 -1.74 8.74 -7.76
C ILE A 116 -0.45 8.16 -8.33
N ALA A 117 0.68 8.60 -7.79
CA ALA A 117 1.94 7.94 -8.08
C ALA A 117 2.81 7.78 -6.85
N PHE A 118 3.45 6.62 -6.75
CA PHE A 118 4.46 6.27 -5.75
C PHE A 118 5.73 5.93 -6.53
N ARG A 119 6.76 6.76 -6.39
CA ARG A 119 8.03 6.62 -7.12
C ARG A 119 9.16 6.32 -6.17
N HIS A 120 10.00 5.36 -6.52
CA HIS A 120 11.22 5.06 -5.77
C HIS A 120 12.33 6.00 -6.23
N GLU A 121 13.02 6.61 -5.29
CA GLU A 121 14.16 7.46 -5.56
C GLU A 121 15.29 7.18 -4.57
N ALA A 122 16.48 7.71 -4.84
CA ALA A 122 17.61 7.51 -3.95
C ALA A 122 17.29 8.01 -2.53
N GLY A 123 17.32 7.10 -1.56
CA GLY A 123 17.09 7.40 -0.13
C GLY A 123 15.63 7.41 0.32
N GLY A 124 14.66 7.05 -0.54
CA GLY A 124 13.26 7.07 -0.13
C GLY A 124 12.26 6.92 -1.27
N ARG A 125 11.08 7.48 -1.06
CA ARG A 125 9.99 7.44 -2.04
C ARG A 125 9.28 8.77 -2.14
N ARG A 126 8.78 9.07 -3.33
CA ARG A 126 7.94 10.23 -3.58
C ARG A 126 6.51 9.83 -3.87
N LEU A 127 5.58 10.41 -3.11
CA LEU A 127 4.15 10.22 -3.27
C LEU A 127 3.56 11.49 -3.89
N THR A 128 2.78 11.35 -4.95
CA THR A 128 2.03 12.46 -5.56
C THR A 128 0.57 12.10 -5.70
N ILE A 129 -0.32 13.06 -5.43
CA ILE A 129 -1.76 12.95 -5.58
C ILE A 129 -2.28 14.17 -6.35
N ASP A 130 -3.21 13.93 -7.27
CA ASP A 130 -4.06 14.98 -7.85
C ASP A 130 -5.50 14.45 -7.95
N ALA A 131 -6.41 15.07 -7.22
CA ALA A 131 -7.82 14.69 -7.13
C ALA A 131 -8.70 15.95 -7.04
N PRO A 132 -8.92 16.66 -8.16
CA PRO A 132 -9.67 17.93 -8.17
C PRO A 132 -11.12 17.77 -7.69
N GLY A 133 -11.73 16.59 -7.90
CA GLY A 133 -13.09 16.28 -7.45
C GLY A 133 -13.22 15.87 -5.99
N PHE A 134 -12.11 15.77 -5.25
CA PHE A 134 -12.11 15.31 -3.85
C PHE A 134 -12.94 16.22 -2.95
N ASP A 135 -13.60 15.63 -1.95
CA ASP A 135 -14.48 16.33 -0.99
C ASP A 135 -15.46 17.31 -1.68
N LYS A 136 -16.36 16.75 -2.52
CA LYS A 136 -17.37 17.52 -3.26
C LYS A 136 -16.78 18.65 -4.12
N GLY A 137 -15.60 18.43 -4.69
CA GLY A 137 -14.91 19.39 -5.55
C GLY A 137 -14.08 20.45 -4.82
N ARG A 138 -13.84 20.29 -3.51
CA ARG A 138 -12.89 21.14 -2.76
C ARG A 138 -11.44 20.85 -3.14
N GLY A 139 -11.16 19.69 -3.73
CA GLY A 139 -9.87 19.32 -4.29
C GLY A 139 -8.85 18.86 -3.25
N LEU A 140 -7.95 18.00 -3.71
CA LEU A 140 -6.82 17.46 -2.96
C LEU A 140 -5.67 17.23 -3.93
N SER A 141 -4.52 17.85 -3.70
CA SER A 141 -3.33 17.63 -4.51
C SER A 141 -2.06 17.84 -3.69
N GLY A 142 -0.92 17.35 -4.18
CA GLY A 142 0.37 17.66 -3.58
C GLY A 142 1.39 16.54 -3.73
N GLU A 143 2.49 16.72 -3.01
CA GLU A 143 3.67 15.88 -3.09
C GLU A 143 4.29 15.70 -1.70
N LEU A 144 4.60 14.45 -1.37
CA LEU A 144 5.30 14.07 -0.15
C LEU A 144 6.54 13.25 -0.49
N TRP A 145 7.65 13.60 0.13
CA TRP A 145 8.86 12.79 0.20
C TRP A 145 8.86 11.99 1.51
N LEU A 146 9.08 10.68 1.41
CA LEU A 146 9.25 9.77 2.54
C LEU A 146 10.68 9.25 2.55
N ALA A 147 11.48 9.69 3.52
CA ALA A 147 12.84 9.21 3.70
C ALA A 147 12.85 7.78 4.25
N GLN A 148 13.62 6.90 3.59
CA GLN A 148 13.82 5.52 4.02
C GLN A 148 15.33 5.24 4.15
N PRO A 149 15.92 5.48 5.34
CA PRO A 149 17.28 5.02 5.62
C PRO A 149 17.31 3.48 5.70
N PRO A 150 18.50 2.86 5.79
CA PRO A 150 18.61 1.45 6.17
C PRO A 150 17.87 1.20 7.49
N MET A 151 16.83 0.37 7.45
CA MET A 151 15.94 0.15 8.59
C MET A 151 15.24 -1.21 8.46
N ASP A 152 14.81 -1.73 9.61
CA ASP A 152 13.96 -2.91 9.64
C ASP A 152 12.55 -2.58 9.16
N ARG A 153 11.90 -3.59 8.59
CA ARG A 153 10.47 -3.58 8.27
C ARG A 153 9.82 -4.83 8.80
N MET A 154 8.52 -4.84 8.97
CA MET A 154 7.81 -6.07 9.27
C MET A 154 7.45 -6.78 7.96
N VAL A 155 7.93 -8.00 7.75
CA VAL A 155 7.52 -8.85 6.62
C VAL A 155 6.80 -10.08 7.18
N ILE A 156 5.62 -10.42 6.68
CA ILE A 156 4.86 -11.59 7.15
C ILE A 156 4.27 -12.35 5.96
N ALA A 157 4.42 -13.68 5.96
CA ALA A 157 3.70 -14.58 5.06
C ALA A 157 2.71 -15.41 5.87
N THR A 158 1.41 -15.14 5.69
CA THR A 158 0.30 -15.76 6.43
C THR A 158 -0.53 -16.65 5.50
N PRO A 159 -0.61 -17.96 5.72
CA PRO A 159 -1.52 -18.83 4.97
C PRO A 159 -2.96 -18.67 5.45
N PHE A 160 -3.93 -18.93 4.57
CA PHE A 160 -5.31 -19.21 4.97
C PHE A 160 -5.50 -20.73 5.11
N ALA A 161 -6.00 -21.19 6.25
CA ALA A 161 -5.99 -22.62 6.59
C ALA A 161 -6.90 -23.45 5.68
N GLU A 162 -7.96 -22.83 5.16
CA GLU A 162 -9.02 -23.47 4.39
C GLU A 162 -8.66 -23.66 2.91
N VAL A 163 -7.73 -22.86 2.39
CA VAL A 163 -7.35 -22.85 0.98
C VAL A 163 -5.82 -22.86 0.87
N PRO A 164 -5.19 -24.01 0.54
CA PRO A 164 -3.73 -24.17 0.57
C PRO A 164 -2.96 -23.17 -0.29
N GLU A 165 -3.54 -22.74 -1.43
CA GLU A 165 -2.94 -21.77 -2.35
C GLU A 165 -3.24 -20.31 -1.96
N ALA A 166 -4.00 -20.09 -0.89
CA ALA A 166 -4.35 -18.77 -0.40
C ALA A 166 -3.37 -18.32 0.70
N PHE A 167 -2.93 -17.07 0.57
CA PHE A 167 -2.00 -16.44 1.48
C PHE A 167 -2.13 -14.93 1.42
N TYR A 168 -1.64 -14.28 2.47
CA TYR A 168 -1.35 -12.87 2.50
C TYR A 168 0.13 -12.67 2.82
N TYR A 169 0.86 -12.11 1.87
CA TYR A 169 2.24 -11.69 2.01
C TYR A 169 2.27 -10.17 2.13
N ASN A 170 2.76 -9.67 3.26
CA ASN A 170 2.71 -8.26 3.56
C ASN A 170 4.03 -7.71 4.08
N GLN A 171 4.26 -6.44 3.80
CA GLN A 171 5.34 -5.67 4.38
C GLN A 171 4.79 -4.39 5.01
N LYS A 172 5.31 -4.02 6.19
CA LYS A 172 5.10 -2.70 6.79
C LYS A 172 6.42 -2.00 7.04
N ILE A 173 6.58 -0.83 6.42
CA ILE A 173 7.73 0.04 6.64
C ILE A 173 7.22 1.26 7.39
N ASN A 174 7.41 1.24 8.71
CA ASN A 174 6.91 2.26 9.63
C ASN A 174 7.89 3.42 9.78
N CYS A 175 7.42 4.53 10.37
CA CYS A 175 8.26 5.64 10.81
C CYS A 175 9.10 6.30 9.70
N LEU A 176 8.60 6.30 8.46
CA LEU A 176 9.22 7.01 7.34
C LEU A 176 9.10 8.52 7.57
N ALA A 177 10.19 9.22 7.86
CA ALA A 177 10.14 10.67 8.06
C ALA A 177 9.63 11.37 6.78
N ALA A 178 8.61 12.20 6.91
CA ALA A 178 7.89 12.77 5.79
C ALA A 178 8.12 14.27 5.67
N SER A 179 8.33 14.75 4.44
CA SER A 179 8.42 16.17 4.12
C SER A 179 7.67 16.51 2.84
N GLY A 180 7.14 17.71 2.73
CA GLY A 180 6.40 18.16 1.55
C GLY A 180 5.10 18.81 1.94
N HIS A 181 4.13 18.83 1.02
CA HIS A 181 2.87 19.49 1.28
C HIS A 181 1.70 18.82 0.58
N ILE A 182 0.52 19.00 1.16
CA ILE A 182 -0.76 18.70 0.53
C ILE A 182 -1.60 19.98 0.53
N ASP A 183 -2.12 20.33 -0.64
CA ASP A 183 -3.12 21.35 -0.81
C ASP A 183 -4.51 20.69 -0.77
N TYR A 184 -5.28 20.99 0.28
CA TYR A 184 -6.63 20.46 0.49
C TYR A 184 -7.60 21.60 0.74
N ALA A 185 -8.70 21.63 -0.01
CA ALA A 185 -9.77 22.60 0.16
C ALA A 185 -9.32 24.07 0.17
N GLY A 186 -8.36 24.41 -0.69
CA GLY A 186 -7.80 25.77 -0.81
C GLY A 186 -6.80 26.15 0.28
N ARG A 187 -6.39 25.22 1.14
CA ARG A 187 -5.35 25.42 2.16
C ARG A 187 -4.19 24.47 1.94
N ARG A 188 -2.97 24.98 2.13
CA ARG A 188 -1.74 24.18 2.17
C ARG A 188 -1.48 23.64 3.57
N TYR A 189 -1.12 22.36 3.64
CA TYR A 189 -0.71 21.65 4.84
C TYR A 189 0.71 21.13 4.65
N GLU A 190 1.63 21.58 5.50
CA GLU A 190 3.04 21.24 5.44
C GLU A 190 3.35 20.02 6.30
N PHE A 191 4.09 19.07 5.73
CA PHE A 191 4.64 17.92 6.44
C PHE A 191 6.13 18.20 6.67
N THR A 192 6.57 18.05 7.91
CA THR A 192 7.97 18.28 8.31
C THR A 192 8.54 17.03 8.94
N PRO A 193 9.79 16.64 8.63
CA PRO A 193 10.33 15.34 9.01
C PRO A 193 10.47 15.15 10.53
N GLU A 194 10.43 16.25 11.30
CA GLU A 194 10.46 16.21 12.77
C GLU A 194 9.10 15.84 13.39
N ARG A 195 7.99 15.97 12.64
CA ARG A 195 6.62 15.81 13.16
C ARG A 195 5.71 14.95 12.29
N ALA A 196 6.15 14.57 11.10
CA ALA A 196 5.37 13.82 10.14
C ALA A 196 6.03 12.46 9.86
N PHE A 197 5.26 11.39 10.03
CA PHE A 197 5.74 10.04 9.80
C PHE A 197 4.77 9.25 8.93
N GLY A 198 5.34 8.56 7.95
CA GLY A 198 4.67 7.67 7.03
C GLY A 198 4.79 6.20 7.44
N VAL A 199 3.79 5.42 7.04
CA VAL A 199 3.87 3.96 6.92
C VAL A 199 3.55 3.55 5.50
N LEU A 200 4.35 2.63 4.95
CA LEU A 200 3.92 1.79 3.81
C LEU A 200 3.30 0.50 4.36
N ASP A 201 2.10 0.17 3.92
CA ASP A 201 1.53 -1.18 3.94
C ASP A 201 1.48 -1.70 2.51
N TRP A 202 2.37 -2.64 2.23
CA TRP A 202 2.46 -3.34 0.96
C TRP A 202 1.85 -4.72 1.14
N GLY A 203 0.91 -5.09 0.27
CA GLY A 203 0.21 -6.36 0.36
C GLY A 203 0.08 -7.05 -0.97
N ARG A 204 0.42 -8.34 -1.02
CA ARG A 204 0.19 -9.23 -2.17
C ARG A 204 -0.37 -10.54 -1.66
N GLY A 205 -1.36 -11.10 -2.37
CA GLY A 205 -1.90 -12.35 -1.91
C GLY A 205 -3.03 -12.91 -2.74
N VAL A 206 -3.33 -14.16 -2.42
CA VAL A 206 -4.52 -14.87 -2.85
C VAL A 206 -5.42 -14.99 -1.62
N TRP A 207 -6.55 -14.31 -1.67
CA TRP A 207 -7.47 -14.23 -0.54
C TRP A 207 -8.59 -15.27 -0.65
N THR A 208 -9.08 -15.72 0.51
CA THR A 208 -10.35 -16.44 0.59
C THR A 208 -11.51 -15.49 0.29
N PHE A 209 -12.69 -16.06 0.00
CA PHE A 209 -13.88 -15.24 -0.27
C PHE A 209 -14.40 -14.55 1.00
N ASP A 210 -14.36 -15.28 2.11
CA ASP A 210 -14.70 -14.78 3.44
C ASP A 210 -13.45 -14.81 4.32
N ASN A 211 -13.14 -13.69 4.95
CA ASN A 211 -12.00 -13.53 5.84
C ASN A 211 -12.22 -12.36 6.80
N THR A 212 -11.65 -12.46 7.99
CA THR A 212 -11.45 -11.30 8.87
C THR A 212 -9.99 -10.89 8.81
N TRP A 213 -9.76 -9.62 8.55
CA TRP A 213 -8.42 -9.04 8.49
C TRP A 213 -8.30 -7.93 9.53
N TYR A 214 -7.20 -7.98 10.29
CA TYR A 214 -6.85 -6.95 11.26
C TYR A 214 -5.67 -6.15 10.72
N TRP A 215 -5.85 -4.84 10.64
CA TRP A 215 -4.79 -3.92 10.30
C TRP A 215 -4.25 -3.25 11.58
N GLY A 216 -2.93 -3.18 11.69
CA GLY A 216 -2.23 -2.41 12.71
C GLY A 216 -0.90 -1.92 12.16
N SER A 217 -0.36 -0.86 12.74
CA SER A 217 0.94 -0.27 12.36
C SER A 217 1.77 -0.03 13.60
#